data_AF-C8KH70-F1
#
_entry.id   AF-C8KH70-F1
#
_cell.length_a   1.000
_cell.length_b   1.000
_cell.length_c   1.000
_cell.angle_alpha   90.00
_cell.angle_beta   90.00
_cell.angle_gamma   90.00
#
_symmetry.space_group_name_H-M   'P 1'
#
loop_
_entity.id
_entity.type
_entity.pdbx_description
1 polymer ?
#
loop_
_entity_poly.entity_id
_entity_poly.type
_entity_poly.pdbx_seq_one_letter_code
_entity_poly.pdbx_strand_id
1 'polypeptide(L)'
;MRLLWALALCCVISLVGESAAQDIGSLISKDLFENMLKHRNDGNCEGKGFYTYEAFIAAAKSFGAFGTTGDVNTRKREIAAFLAQTSHETTGGWATAPDGPYAWG
;
A
#
# COMPACT_ATOMS: atom_id res chain seq x y z
N MET A 1 -24.17 -37.87 22.85
CA MET A 1 -24.04 -36.42 23.13
C MET A 1 -22.61 -35.84 22.98
N ARG A 2 -21.55 -36.63 22.76
CA ARG A 2 -20.16 -36.11 22.62
C ARG A 2 -19.70 -35.85 21.18
N LEU A 3 -20.44 -36.30 20.17
CA LEU A 3 -20.10 -36.07 18.74
C LEU A 3 -20.64 -34.76 18.16
N LEU A 4 -21.57 -34.08 18.85
CA LEU A 4 -22.16 -32.83 18.36
C LEU A 4 -21.28 -31.60 18.61
N TRP A 5 -20.30 -31.70 19.51
CA TRP A 5 -19.40 -30.59 19.86
C TRP A 5 -18.19 -30.50 18.91
N ALA A 6 -17.84 -31.60 18.23
CA ALA A 6 -16.71 -31.63 17.28
C ALA A 6 -17.04 -30.95 15.94
N LEU A 7 -18.31 -31.00 15.50
CA LEU A 7 -18.75 -30.35 14.26
C LEU A 7 -18.87 -28.83 14.37
N ALA A 8 -19.19 -28.31 15.56
CA ALA A 8 -19.22 -26.87 15.80
C ALA A 8 -17.82 -26.24 15.81
N LEU A 9 -16.81 -26.97 16.28
CA LEU A 9 -15.42 -26.49 16.32
C LEU A 9 -14.75 -26.51 14.93
N CYS A 10 -15.17 -27.41 14.04
CA CYS A 10 -14.64 -27.49 12.68
C CYS A 10 -15.18 -26.38 11.76
N CYS A 11 -16.44 -25.96 11.97
CA CYS A 11 -17.09 -24.96 11.12
C CYS A 11 -16.61 -23.51 11.39
N VAL A 12 -16.10 -23.22 12.59
CA VAL A 12 -15.55 -21.90 12.93
C VAL A 12 -14.10 -21.74 12.43
N ILE A 13 -13.36 -22.85 12.26
CA ILE A 13 -11.97 -22.83 11.77
C ILE A 13 -11.89 -22.66 10.24
N SER A 14 -12.97 -22.89 9.49
CA SER A 14 -12.98 -22.73 8.02
C SER A 14 -13.20 -21.29 7.51
N LEU A 15 -13.36 -20.30 8.40
CA LEU A 15 -13.59 -18.89 8.00
C LEU A 15 -12.36 -18.00 8.09
N VAL A 16 -11.29 -18.46 8.73
CA VAL A 16 -9.98 -17.80 8.62
C VAL A 16 -9.30 -18.36 7.38
N GLY A 17 -9.60 -17.74 6.23
CA GLY A 17 -8.71 -17.84 5.09
C GLY A 17 -7.36 -17.32 5.53
N GLU A 18 -6.47 -18.24 5.90
CA GLU A 18 -5.04 -18.00 6.10
C GLU A 18 -4.50 -17.48 4.76
N SER A 19 -4.62 -16.17 4.56
CA SER A 19 -4.05 -15.49 3.41
C SER A 19 -2.55 -15.58 3.61
N ALA A 20 -1.92 -16.58 2.97
CA ALA A 20 -0.48 -16.65 2.86
C ALA A 20 0.02 -15.24 2.58
N ALA A 21 0.72 -14.65 3.55
CA ALA A 21 0.97 -13.21 3.65
C ALA A 21 1.30 -12.62 2.27
N GLN A 22 0.29 -12.00 1.63
CA GLN A 22 0.49 -11.46 0.30
C GLN A 22 1.32 -10.19 0.46
N ASP A 23 2.60 -10.29 0.14
CA ASP A 23 3.55 -9.21 0.29
C ASP A 23 3.13 -8.01 -0.58
N ILE A 24 3.02 -6.84 0.04
CA ILE A 24 2.63 -5.59 -0.63
C ILE A 24 3.55 -5.26 -1.82
N GLY A 25 4.81 -5.67 -1.77
CA GLY A 25 5.78 -5.50 -2.87
C GLY A 25 5.40 -6.21 -4.17
N SER A 26 4.49 -7.20 -4.12
CA SER A 26 3.93 -7.84 -5.32
C SER A 26 2.86 -6.99 -6.03
N LEU A 27 2.27 -6.01 -5.33
CA LEU A 27 1.22 -5.13 -5.86
C LEU A 27 1.77 -3.77 -6.31
N ILE A 28 2.85 -3.30 -5.66
CA ILE A 28 3.56 -2.07 -6.01
C ILE A 28 5.06 -2.36 -6.13
N SER A 29 5.56 -2.43 -7.36
CA SER A 29 6.99 -2.58 -7.61
C SER A 29 7.73 -1.29 -7.31
N LYS A 30 9.05 -1.39 -7.11
CA LYS A 30 9.91 -0.20 -6.97
C LYS A 30 9.75 0.75 -8.16
N ASP A 31 9.77 0.23 -9.39
CA ASP A 31 9.58 1.06 -10.59
C ASP A 31 8.22 1.76 -10.59
N LEU A 32 7.14 1.10 -10.15
CA LEU A 32 5.83 1.73 -10.05
C LEU A 32 5.82 2.83 -8.98
N PHE A 33 6.43 2.59 -7.82
CA PHE A 33 6.59 3.60 -6.77
C PHE A 33 7.38 4.83 -7.25
N GLU A 34 8.50 4.62 -7.92
CA GLU A 34 9.31 5.69 -8.51
C GLU A 34 8.55 6.45 -9.59
N ASN A 35 7.75 5.76 -10.41
CA ASN A 35 6.92 6.39 -11.44
C ASN A 35 5.75 7.19 -10.85
N MET A 36 5.12 6.70 -9.78
CA MET A 36 4.00 7.39 -9.12
C MET A 36 4.47 8.64 -8.37
N LEU A 37 5.65 8.60 -7.75
CA LEU A 37 6.20 9.72 -6.97
C LEU A 37 7.46 10.29 -7.64
N LYS A 38 7.33 10.60 -8.93
CA LYS A 38 8.46 10.92 -9.82
C LYS A 38 9.30 12.10 -9.35
N HIS A 39 8.67 13.18 -8.91
CA HIS A 39 9.34 14.44 -8.60
C HIS A 39 9.71 14.63 -7.12
N ARG A 40 9.44 13.65 -6.24
CA ARG A 40 9.69 13.78 -4.79
C ARG A 40 11.17 14.01 -4.44
N ASN A 41 12.08 13.63 -5.34
CA ASN A 41 13.52 13.73 -5.19
C ASN A 41 14.13 14.90 -5.98
N ASP A 42 13.32 15.69 -6.68
CA ASP A 42 13.81 16.86 -7.41
C ASP A 42 14.43 17.87 -6.45
N GLY A 43 15.43 18.63 -6.94
CA GLY A 43 16.19 19.57 -6.11
C GLY A 43 15.36 20.67 -5.42
N ASN A 44 14.15 20.92 -5.95
CA ASN A 44 13.20 21.89 -5.43
C ASN A 44 12.27 21.32 -4.34
N CYS A 45 12.27 20.00 -4.13
CA CYS A 45 11.50 19.35 -3.08
C CYS A 45 12.34 19.24 -1.80
N GLU A 46 11.71 19.30 -0.63
CA GLU A 46 12.40 19.15 0.66
C GLU A 46 12.86 17.71 0.91
N GLY A 47 12.11 16.73 0.39
CA GLY A 47 12.31 15.31 0.64
C GLY A 47 13.69 14.78 0.21
N LYS A 48 14.24 15.19 -0.94
CA LYS A 48 15.61 14.90 -1.41
C LYS A 48 16.14 13.49 -1.06
N GLY A 49 15.40 12.45 -1.41
CA GLY A 49 15.78 11.05 -1.15
C GLY A 49 15.28 10.45 0.18
N PHE A 50 14.54 11.22 0.98
CA PHE A 50 13.99 10.78 2.27
C PHE A 50 12.94 9.67 2.11
N TYR A 51 12.01 9.83 1.15
CA TYR A 51 10.95 8.87 0.88
C TYR A 51 11.45 7.73 -0.05
N THR A 52 12.07 6.72 0.52
CA THR A 52 12.55 5.55 -0.25
C THR A 52 11.51 4.45 -0.35
N TYR A 53 11.55 3.67 -1.43
CA TYR A 53 10.70 2.49 -1.59
C TYR A 53 10.94 1.47 -0.46
N GLU A 54 12.19 1.30 -0.06
CA GLU A 54 12.59 0.39 1.01
C GLU A 54 11.97 0.79 2.36
N ALA A 55 11.94 2.10 2.66
CA ALA A 55 11.29 2.61 3.87
C ALA A 55 9.77 2.40 3.82
N PHE A 56 9.14 2.63 2.67
CA PHE A 56 7.71 2.36 2.47
C PHE A 56 7.37 0.88 2.71
N ILE A 57 8.12 -0.05 2.11
CA ILE A 57 7.89 -1.49 2.31
C ILE A 57 8.15 -1.91 3.76
N ALA A 58 9.20 -1.40 4.40
CA ALA A 58 9.48 -1.70 5.81
C ALA A 58 8.35 -1.21 6.73
N ALA A 59 7.84 0.01 6.51
CA ALA A 59 6.71 0.54 7.24
C ALA A 59 5.43 -0.28 7.00
N ALA A 60 5.10 -0.57 5.75
CA ALA A 60 3.93 -1.37 5.38
C ALA A 60 3.92 -2.75 6.06
N LYS A 61 5.08 -3.41 6.15
CA LYS A 61 5.22 -4.71 6.85
C LYS A 61 4.92 -4.66 8.35
N SER A 62 4.96 -3.47 8.96
CA SER A 62 4.57 -3.28 10.35
C SER A 62 3.04 -3.23 10.55
N PHE A 63 2.28 -3.07 9.46
CA PHE A 63 0.82 -3.02 9.45
C PHE A 63 0.27 -4.18 8.61
N GLY A 64 0.17 -5.37 9.20
CA GLY A 64 -0.13 -6.62 8.48
C GLY A 64 -1.44 -6.65 7.67
N ALA A 65 -2.38 -5.73 7.90
CA ALA A 65 -3.63 -5.60 7.14
C ALA A 65 -3.54 -4.65 5.93
N PHE A 66 -2.52 -3.78 5.88
CA PHE A 66 -2.36 -2.76 4.85
C PHE A 66 -1.91 -3.36 3.52
N GLY A 67 -2.70 -3.18 2.47
CA GLY A 67 -2.41 -3.72 1.14
C GLY A 67 -2.54 -5.25 1.06
N THR A 68 -3.10 -5.88 2.09
CA THR A 68 -3.27 -7.34 2.22
C THR A 68 -4.73 -7.75 2.44
N THR A 69 -5.64 -6.78 2.62
CA THR A 69 -7.06 -7.03 2.93
C THR A 69 -7.95 -7.03 1.67
N GLY A 70 -8.72 -8.09 1.47
CA GLY A 70 -9.68 -8.21 0.37
C GLY A 70 -9.07 -8.66 -0.96
N ASP A 71 -9.84 -8.53 -2.04
CA ASP A 71 -9.38 -8.94 -3.38
C ASP A 71 -8.26 -8.05 -3.94
N VAL A 72 -7.62 -8.48 -5.03
CA VAL A 72 -6.49 -7.77 -5.65
C VAL A 72 -6.83 -6.31 -6.00
N ASN A 73 -8.04 -6.02 -6.49
CA ASN A 73 -8.45 -4.67 -6.84
C ASN A 73 -8.67 -3.81 -5.60
N THR A 74 -9.24 -4.39 -4.53
CA THR A 74 -9.40 -3.72 -3.24
C THR A 74 -8.04 -3.32 -2.66
N ARG A 75 -7.05 -4.23 -2.69
CA ARG A 75 -5.70 -3.95 -2.16
C ARG A 75 -4.94 -2.92 -2.98
N LYS A 76 -5.02 -2.98 -4.31
CA LYS A 76 -4.48 -1.93 -5.20
C LYS A 76 -5.13 -0.57 -4.91
N ARG A 77 -6.45 -0.56 -4.66
CA ARG A 77 -7.19 0.66 -4.33
C ARG A 77 -6.77 1.22 -2.98
N GLU A 78 -6.55 0.39 -1.97
CA GLU A 78 -6.04 0.83 -0.66
C GLU A 78 -4.67 1.51 -0.79
N ILE A 79 -3.73 0.88 -1.51
CA ILE A 79 -2.39 1.44 -1.76
C ILE A 79 -2.50 2.76 -2.52
N ALA A 80 -3.31 2.80 -3.59
CA ALA A 80 -3.51 4.01 -4.38
C ALA A 80 -4.16 5.14 -3.57
N ALA A 81 -5.13 4.82 -2.71
CA ALA A 81 -5.81 5.80 -1.87
C ALA A 81 -4.86 6.36 -0.80
N PHE A 82 -4.05 5.50 -0.17
CA PHE A 82 -3.03 5.92 0.78
C PHE A 82 -2.04 6.87 0.12
N LEU A 83 -1.43 6.45 -0.99
CA LEU A 83 -0.46 7.27 -1.72
C LEU A 83 -1.07 8.59 -2.19
N ALA A 84 -2.30 8.57 -2.74
CA ALA A 84 -2.96 9.79 -3.20
C ALA A 84 -3.23 10.79 -2.07
N GLN A 85 -3.71 10.32 -0.90
CA GLN A 85 -3.93 11.19 0.25
C GLN A 85 -2.62 11.78 0.77
N THR A 86 -1.60 10.95 0.98
CA THR A 86 -0.31 11.44 1.46
C THR A 86 0.37 12.35 0.46
N SER A 87 0.28 12.05 -0.84
CA SER A 87 0.78 12.91 -1.92
C SER A 87 0.12 14.27 -1.94
N HIS A 88 -1.16 14.38 -1.57
CA HIS A 88 -1.80 15.68 -1.42
C HIS A 88 -1.21 16.46 -0.24
N GLU A 89 -1.04 15.81 0.91
CA GLU A 89 -0.45 16.42 2.11
C GLU A 89 1.01 16.87 1.91
N THR A 90 1.76 16.17 1.05
CA THR A 90 3.17 16.47 0.74
C THR A 90 3.37 17.15 -0.60
N THR A 91 2.30 17.62 -1.26
CA THR A 91 2.42 18.05 -2.66
C THR A 91 3.28 19.31 -2.82
N GLY A 92 4.19 19.26 -3.79
CA GLY A 92 4.89 20.43 -4.33
C GLY A 92 4.33 20.91 -5.68
N GLY A 93 3.21 20.31 -6.14
CA GLY A 93 2.68 20.51 -7.49
C GLY A 93 1.96 21.85 -7.67
N TRP A 94 2.06 22.40 -8.88
CA TRP A 94 1.30 23.56 -9.33
C TRP A 94 0.62 23.28 -10.68
N ALA A 95 -0.28 24.16 -11.12
CA ALA A 95 -1.16 23.93 -12.27
C ALA A 95 -0.42 23.58 -13.58
N THR A 96 0.80 24.08 -13.76
CA THR A 96 1.65 23.86 -14.95
C THR A 96 2.95 23.16 -14.61
N ALA A 97 2.98 22.38 -13.52
CA ALA A 97 4.17 21.62 -13.15
C ALA A 97 4.53 20.61 -14.25
N PRO A 98 5.83 20.31 -14.43
CA PRO A 98 6.27 19.21 -15.31
C PRO A 98 5.50 17.93 -14.98
N ASP A 99 5.02 17.21 -15.99
CA ASP A 99 4.19 16.00 -15.84
C ASP A 99 2.84 16.19 -15.09
N GLY A 100 2.45 17.44 -14.81
CA GLY A 100 1.19 17.82 -14.17
C GLY A 100 1.25 17.81 -12.63
N PRO A 101 0.27 18.44 -11.95
CA PRO A 101 0.32 18.66 -10.49
C PRO A 101 0.34 17.35 -9.68
N TYR A 102 -0.20 16.27 -10.21
CA TYR A 102 -0.34 14.99 -9.50
C TYR A 102 0.92 14.10 -9.56
N ALA A 103 1.96 14.52 -10.29
CA ALA A 103 3.26 13.85 -10.30
C ALA A 103 4.22 14.36 -9.19
N TRP A 104 3.77 15.36 -8.42
CA TRP A 104 4.53 16.10 -7.40
C TRP A 104 4.03 15.79 -5.99
N GLY A 105 3.66 14.54 -5.75
CA GLY A 105 3.35 14.02 -4.43
C GLY A 105 4.57 13.73 -3.59
#